data_AF-A0A914LYE2-F1
#
_entry.id   AF-A0A914LYE2-F1
#
_cell.length_a   1.000
_cell.length_b   1.000
_cell.length_c   1.000
_cell.angle_alpha   90.00
_cell.angle_beta   90.00
_cell.angle_gamma   90.00
#
_symmetry.space_group_name_H-M   'P 1'
#
loop_
_entity.id
_entity.type
_entity.pdbx_description
1 polymer ?
#
loop_
_entity_poly.entity_id
_entity_poly.type
_entity_poly.pdbx_seq_one_letter_code
_entity_poly.pdbx_strand_id
1 'polypeptide(L)'
;MSFDVIQNNSKGPFCTLFTILYIAICQFFMDIDDFLMIRGSLMIAAMKQISLSIDIDESTSEDFTKIKDDSHLQLPNFFNRFAFIFDPSTLIFGPFITYTQFLKMKYTLEQELRECNYYNLLLRVLHSFWHLIIAMFFLLLSTCFVDTDILSSFYILPSWFIQFTKALAFRYSHYFVSYFATSIVFIGGAPYSLEIVRWTSVEWPGSLAQVASVWNIPMHSFLHKCTLLKFIVFCMG
;
A
#
# COMPACT_ATOMS: atom_id res chain seq x y z
N MET A 1 8.65 22.75 31.09
CA MET A 1 7.17 22.77 31.07
C MET A 1 6.68 22.21 29.73
N SER A 2 7.19 21.02 29.37
CA SER A 2 7.03 20.40 28.04
C SER A 2 6.84 18.88 28.15
N PHE A 3 6.47 18.40 29.35
CA PHE A 3 6.36 16.99 29.68
C PHE A 3 4.91 16.53 29.93
N ASP A 4 3.93 17.44 29.93
CA ASP A 4 2.51 17.10 30.16
C ASP A 4 1.72 16.77 28.89
N VAL A 5 2.31 16.96 27.70
CA VAL A 5 1.61 16.73 26.41
C VAL A 5 1.62 15.24 26.01
N ILE A 6 2.44 14.40 26.65
CA ILE A 6 2.60 12.98 26.27
C ILE A 6 1.59 12.08 27.01
N GLN A 7 0.89 12.57 28.05
CA GLN A 7 0.19 11.69 28.99
C GLN A 7 -1.31 11.47 28.76
N ASN A 8 -1.95 11.98 27.70
CA ASN A 8 -3.42 11.85 27.61
C ASN A 8 -4.05 11.48 26.26
N ASN A 9 -3.33 10.81 25.36
CA ASN A 9 -3.99 10.16 24.22
C ASN A 9 -3.35 8.81 23.89
N SER A 10 -3.68 7.79 24.70
CA SER A 10 -3.21 6.40 24.57
C SER A 10 -4.01 5.55 23.56
N LYS A 11 -4.88 6.17 22.75
CA LYS A 11 -5.89 5.46 21.95
C LYS A 11 -5.31 4.80 20.70
N GLY A 12 -4.35 5.43 20.03
CA GLY A 12 -3.68 4.92 18.83
C GLY A 12 -2.79 3.70 19.10
N PRO A 13 -1.88 3.74 20.10
CA PRO A 13 -1.11 2.56 20.50
C PRO A 13 -2.01 1.39 20.92
N PHE A 14 -3.11 1.67 21.63
CA PHE A 14 -4.09 0.65 22.01
C PHE A 14 -4.82 0.04 20.79
N CYS A 15 -5.26 0.88 19.83
CA CYS A 15 -5.86 0.43 18.58
C CYS A 15 -4.88 -0.42 17.75
N THR A 16 -3.60 -0.04 17.75
CA THR A 16 -2.53 -0.78 17.06
C THR A 16 -2.32 -2.15 17.68
N LEU A 17 -2.21 -2.22 19.01
CA LEU A 17 -2.09 -3.49 19.74
C LEU A 17 -3.30 -4.40 19.47
N PHE A 18 -4.52 -3.85 19.53
CA PHE A 18 -5.74 -4.58 19.23
C PHE A 18 -5.73 -5.14 17.80
N THR A 19 -5.31 -4.35 16.82
CA THR A 19 -5.23 -4.77 15.41
C THR A 19 -4.20 -5.89 15.22
N ILE A 20 -3.04 -5.80 15.87
CA ILE A 20 -1.99 -6.84 15.81
C ILE A 20 -2.48 -8.13 16.47
N LEU A 21 -3.10 -8.03 17.64
CA LEU A 21 -3.69 -9.18 18.34
C LEU A 21 -4.77 -9.86 17.50
N TYR A 22 -5.62 -9.07 16.83
CA TYR A 22 -6.64 -9.62 15.93
C TYR A 22 -6.02 -10.43 14.79
N ILE A 23 -5.00 -9.92 14.11
CA ILE A 23 -4.30 -10.67 13.04
C ILE A 23 -3.64 -11.94 13.60
N ALA A 24 -3.01 -11.87 14.78
CA ALA A 24 -2.38 -13.01 15.41
C ALA A 24 -3.39 -14.11 15.79
N ILE A 25 -4.57 -13.71 16.28
CA ILE A 25 -5.69 -14.63 16.54
C ILE A 25 -6.14 -15.27 15.22
N CYS A 26 -6.36 -14.49 14.16
CA CYS A 26 -6.73 -15.04 12.85
C CYS A 26 -5.70 -16.05 12.34
N GLN A 27 -4.40 -15.76 12.49
CA GLN A 27 -3.33 -16.66 12.07
C GLN A 27 -3.29 -17.97 12.87
N PHE A 28 -3.70 -17.95 14.14
CA PHE A 28 -3.70 -19.13 14.99
C PHE A 28 -4.94 -20.02 14.81
N PHE A 29 -6.10 -19.42 14.54
CA PHE A 29 -7.37 -20.14 14.45
C PHE A 29 -7.75 -20.59 13.03
N MET A 30 -7.22 -19.94 11.99
CA MET A 30 -7.57 -20.22 10.60
C MET A 30 -6.55 -21.19 9.97
N ASP A 31 -7.03 -22.06 9.08
CA ASP A 31 -6.16 -22.92 8.29
C ASP A 31 -5.19 -22.09 7.45
N ILE A 32 -4.00 -22.66 7.19
CA ILE A 32 -2.90 -21.96 6.54
C ILE A 32 -3.32 -21.45 5.15
N ASP A 33 -4.02 -22.27 4.37
CA ASP A 33 -4.42 -21.94 3.00
C ASP A 33 -5.46 -20.81 2.97
N ASP A 34 -6.47 -20.87 3.84
CA ASP A 34 -7.51 -19.85 3.97
C ASP A 34 -6.91 -18.52 4.44
N PHE A 35 -6.02 -18.56 5.44
CA PHE A 35 -5.35 -17.37 5.94
C PHE A 35 -4.48 -16.73 4.86
N LEU A 36 -3.70 -17.53 4.11
CA LEU A 36 -2.87 -17.02 3.03
C LEU A 36 -3.70 -16.31 1.95
N MET A 37 -4.91 -16.78 1.66
CA MET A 37 -5.80 -16.15 0.68
C MET A 37 -6.27 -14.76 1.12
N ILE A 38 -6.62 -14.57 2.39
CA ILE A 38 -7.16 -13.30 2.91
C ILE A 38 -6.10 -12.35 3.51
N ARG A 39 -4.90 -12.86 3.78
CA ARG A 39 -3.85 -12.13 4.50
C ARG A 39 -3.51 -10.79 3.84
N GLY A 40 -3.44 -10.74 2.50
CA GLY A 40 -3.06 -9.53 1.78
C GLY A 40 -3.98 -8.34 2.08
N SER A 41 -5.30 -8.54 1.90
CA SER A 41 -6.30 -7.51 2.18
C SER A 41 -6.40 -7.18 3.66
N LEU A 42 -6.28 -8.19 4.54
CA LEU A 42 -6.25 -8.01 5.99
C LEU A 42 -5.08 -7.13 6.43
N MET A 43 -3.88 -7.34 5.87
CA MET A 43 -2.70 -6.55 6.17
C MET A 43 -2.85 -5.09 5.74
N ILE A 44 -3.38 -4.82 4.55
CA ILE A 44 -3.62 -3.44 4.09
C ILE A 44 -4.69 -2.74 4.95
N ALA A 45 -5.79 -3.44 5.29
CA ALA A 45 -6.81 -2.90 6.18
C ALA A 45 -6.23 -2.53 7.55
N ALA A 46 -5.36 -3.39 8.10
CA ALA A 46 -4.68 -3.13 9.36
C ALA A 46 -3.72 -1.94 9.27
N MET A 47 -2.91 -1.84 8.21
CA MET A 47 -2.02 -0.69 7.99
C MET A 47 -2.81 0.63 7.92
N LYS A 48 -3.93 0.64 7.20
CA LYS A 48 -4.84 1.80 7.13
C LYS A 48 -5.43 2.15 8.50
N GLN A 49 -5.91 1.16 9.24
CA GLN A 49 -6.48 1.36 10.58
C GLN A 49 -5.44 1.92 11.56
N ILE A 50 -4.23 1.37 11.56
CA ILE A 50 -3.11 1.85 12.39
C ILE A 50 -2.77 3.29 12.02
N SER A 51 -2.52 3.58 10.73
CA SER A 51 -2.20 4.94 10.28
C SER A 51 -3.31 5.93 10.64
N LEU A 52 -4.57 5.55 10.49
CA LEU A 52 -5.70 6.41 10.81
C LEU A 52 -5.79 6.68 12.32
N SER A 53 -5.56 5.67 13.16
CA SER A 53 -5.58 5.84 14.61
C SER A 53 -4.49 6.80 15.09
N ILE A 54 -3.32 6.73 14.45
CA ILE A 54 -2.19 7.64 14.67
C ILE A 54 -2.54 9.07 14.23
N ASP A 55 -3.09 9.23 13.03
CA ASP A 55 -3.46 10.55 12.48
C ASP A 55 -4.55 11.23 13.35
N ILE A 56 -5.49 10.46 13.91
CA ILE A 56 -6.52 10.97 14.83
C ILE A 56 -5.92 11.42 16.16
N ASP A 57 -4.99 10.65 16.73
CA ASP A 57 -4.34 11.02 17.99
C ASP A 57 -3.55 12.32 17.85
N GLU A 58 -2.81 12.48 16.75
CA GLU A 58 -2.06 13.70 16.43
C GLU A 58 -2.97 14.91 16.22
N SER A 59 -4.13 14.72 15.59
CA SER A 59 -5.12 15.80 15.36
C SER A 59 -5.84 16.28 16.63
N THR A 60 -5.84 15.47 17.70
CA THR A 60 -6.48 15.80 18.98
C THR A 60 -5.54 16.59 19.89
N SER A 61 -4.22 16.52 19.66
CA SER A 61 -3.22 17.32 20.36
C SER A 61 -3.24 18.77 19.83
N GLU A 62 -3.41 19.72 20.74
CA GLU A 62 -3.89 21.10 20.54
C GLU A 62 -3.11 22.00 19.53
N ASP A 63 -1.96 21.56 18.99
CA ASP A 63 -1.16 22.32 18.03
C ASP A 63 -1.67 22.26 16.57
N PHE A 64 -2.49 21.25 16.21
CA PHE A 64 -2.99 21.12 14.82
C PHE A 64 -4.18 22.03 14.50
N THR A 65 -4.73 22.73 15.49
CA THR A 65 -5.81 23.72 15.32
C THR A 65 -5.41 24.89 14.41
N LYS A 66 -4.09 25.11 14.19
CA LYS A 66 -3.54 26.10 13.25
C LYS A 66 -3.47 25.61 11.79
N ILE A 67 -3.58 24.30 11.52
CA ILE A 67 -3.56 23.71 10.17
C ILE A 67 -4.99 23.43 9.68
N LYS A 68 -5.99 24.05 10.31
CA LYS A 68 -7.40 23.96 9.91
C LYS A 68 -7.77 24.93 8.77
N ASP A 69 -6.85 25.81 8.36
CA ASP A 69 -7.05 26.78 7.27
C ASP A 69 -6.96 26.16 5.86
N ASP A 70 -6.41 24.95 5.71
CA ASP A 70 -6.59 24.17 4.49
C ASP A 70 -7.95 23.45 4.55
N SER A 71 -8.97 24.17 4.08
CA SER A 71 -10.41 23.84 3.97
C SER A 71 -10.82 22.43 3.49
N HIS A 72 -9.89 21.53 3.20
CA HIS A 72 -10.13 20.16 2.72
C HIS A 72 -9.90 19.05 3.78
N LEU A 73 -9.28 19.34 4.93
CA LEU A 73 -9.00 18.32 5.96
C LEU A 73 -10.13 18.22 6.99
N GLN A 74 -11.27 17.67 6.59
CA GLN A 74 -12.38 17.41 7.53
C GLN A 74 -12.03 16.26 8.48
N LEU A 75 -12.36 16.44 9.77
CA LEU A 75 -12.27 15.38 10.77
C LEU A 75 -12.99 14.13 10.25
N PRO A 76 -12.40 12.92 10.32
CA PRO A 76 -13.00 11.75 9.71
C PRO A 76 -14.38 11.44 10.31
N ASN A 77 -15.43 11.62 9.51
CA ASN A 77 -16.76 11.08 9.83
C ASN A 77 -16.69 9.55 9.88
N PHE A 78 -17.58 8.92 10.66
CA PHE A 78 -17.65 7.47 10.76
C PHE A 78 -17.70 6.80 9.38
N PHE A 79 -18.57 7.29 8.49
CA PHE A 79 -18.69 6.78 7.12
C PHE A 79 -17.42 6.98 6.28
N ASN A 80 -16.70 8.10 6.45
CA ASN A 80 -15.44 8.34 5.72
C ASN A 80 -14.33 7.38 6.19
N ARG A 81 -14.32 6.99 7.47
CA ARG A 81 -13.40 5.96 7.97
C ARG A 81 -13.68 4.60 7.35
N PHE A 82 -14.95 4.20 7.31
CA PHE A 82 -15.35 2.94 6.67
C PHE A 82 -15.04 2.96 5.16
N ALA A 83 -15.36 4.06 4.47
CA ALA A 83 -15.04 4.22 3.06
C ALA A 83 -13.53 4.13 2.79
N PHE A 84 -12.69 4.69 3.67
CA PHE A 84 -11.24 4.61 3.56
C PHE A 84 -10.71 3.18 3.74
N ILE A 85 -11.18 2.47 4.78
CA ILE A 85 -10.73 1.10 5.07
C ILE A 85 -11.16 0.15 3.95
N PHE A 86 -12.43 0.24 3.52
CA PHE A 86 -13.05 -0.67 2.55
C PHE A 86 -13.02 -0.16 1.11
N ASP A 87 -12.17 0.82 0.79
CA ASP A 87 -12.02 1.30 -0.58
C ASP A 87 -11.54 0.16 -1.50
N PRO A 88 -12.34 -0.25 -2.52
CA PRO A 88 -12.02 -1.40 -3.34
C PRO A 88 -10.75 -1.20 -4.17
N SER A 89 -10.45 0.06 -4.51
CA SER A 89 -9.26 0.41 -5.29
C SER A 89 -7.97 0.11 -4.54
N THR A 90 -8.01 0.23 -3.21
CA THR A 90 -6.82 0.12 -2.36
C THR A 90 -6.80 -1.14 -1.47
N LEU A 91 -7.91 -1.87 -1.31
CA LEU A 91 -8.01 -2.98 -0.35
C LEU A 91 -7.51 -4.34 -0.88
N ILE A 92 -7.91 -4.78 -2.08
CA ILE A 92 -7.69 -6.17 -2.52
C ILE A 92 -6.24 -6.40 -2.97
N PHE A 93 -5.75 -5.53 -3.86
CA PHE A 93 -4.37 -5.58 -4.36
C PHE A 93 -3.64 -4.24 -4.20
N GLY A 94 -4.31 -3.27 -3.58
CA GLY A 94 -3.89 -1.89 -3.63
C GLY A 94 -2.76 -1.52 -2.68
N PRO A 95 -2.11 -0.37 -2.94
CA PRO A 95 -1.09 0.17 -2.08
C PRO A 95 -1.68 0.73 -0.80
N PHE A 96 -0.85 0.77 0.25
CA PHE A 96 -1.12 1.63 1.39
C PHE A 96 -1.14 3.10 0.95
N ILE A 97 -2.21 3.81 1.32
CA ILE A 97 -2.34 5.25 1.17
C ILE A 97 -2.76 5.86 2.51
N THR A 98 -2.35 7.11 2.75
CA THR A 98 -2.78 7.83 3.96
C THR A 98 -4.22 8.31 3.82
N TYR A 99 -4.89 8.58 4.94
CA TYR A 99 -6.25 9.11 4.92
C TYR A 99 -6.35 10.45 4.16
N THR A 100 -5.32 11.28 4.27
CA THR A 100 -5.22 12.55 3.54
C THR A 100 -5.12 12.36 2.03
N GLN A 101 -4.34 11.36 1.57
CA GLN A 101 -4.24 11.00 0.16
C GLN A 101 -5.57 10.44 -0.37
N PHE A 102 -6.28 9.64 0.43
CA PHE A 102 -7.60 9.12 0.09
C PHE A 102 -8.62 10.25 -0.12
N LEU A 103 -8.68 11.23 0.79
CA LEU A 103 -9.58 12.38 0.63
C LEU A 103 -9.25 13.20 -0.62
N LYS A 104 -7.96 13.43 -0.88
CA LYS A 104 -7.50 14.13 -2.08
C LYS A 104 -7.90 13.38 -3.35
N MET A 105 -7.71 12.06 -3.38
CA MET A 105 -8.11 11.19 -4.48
C MET A 105 -9.61 11.30 -4.78
N LYS A 106 -10.45 11.19 -3.74
CA LYS A 106 -11.90 11.34 -3.86
C LYS A 106 -12.29 12.72 -4.38
N TYR A 107 -11.71 13.78 -3.81
CA TYR A 107 -11.99 15.15 -4.23
C TYR A 107 -11.60 15.42 -5.68
N THR A 108 -10.42 14.95 -6.12
CA THR A 108 -9.98 15.06 -7.51
C THR A 108 -10.95 14.37 -8.46
N LEU A 109 -11.40 13.16 -8.13
CA LEU A 109 -12.36 12.42 -8.95
C LEU A 109 -13.72 13.13 -9.01
N GLU A 110 -14.24 13.59 -7.87
CA GLU A 110 -15.49 14.36 -7.80
C GLU A 110 -15.41 15.66 -8.61
N GLN A 111 -14.27 16.35 -8.57
CA GLN A 111 -14.04 17.58 -9.33
C GLN A 111 -14.00 17.29 -10.83
N GLU A 112 -13.24 16.28 -11.29
CA GLU A 112 -13.14 15.90 -12.70
C GLU A 112 -14.52 15.53 -13.29
N LEU A 113 -15.35 14.81 -12.51
CA LEU A 113 -16.72 14.46 -12.89
C LEU A 113 -17.64 15.68 -12.93
N ARG A 114 -17.53 16.57 -11.93
CA ARG A 114 -18.38 17.77 -11.83
C ARG A 114 -18.10 18.76 -12.95
N GLU A 115 -16.84 18.95 -13.30
CA GLU A 115 -16.41 19.83 -14.40
C GLU A 115 -16.66 19.20 -15.78
N CYS A 116 -17.15 17.94 -15.84
CA CYS A 116 -17.31 17.17 -17.07
C CYS A 116 -16.02 17.18 -17.91
N ASN A 117 -14.86 17.08 -17.25
CA ASN A 117 -13.57 17.13 -17.91
C ASN A 117 -13.23 15.76 -18.52
N TYR A 118 -13.92 15.44 -19.63
CA TYR A 118 -13.77 14.17 -20.35
C TYR A 118 -12.33 13.93 -20.80
N TYR A 119 -11.55 14.98 -21.07
CA TYR A 119 -10.15 14.86 -21.47
C TYR A 119 -9.30 14.25 -20.34
N ASN A 120 -9.40 14.79 -19.12
CA ASN A 120 -8.67 14.25 -17.97
C ASN A 120 -9.13 12.83 -17.62
N LEU A 121 -10.44 12.56 -17.68
CA LEU A 121 -10.98 11.24 -17.45
C LEU A 121 -10.48 10.22 -18.51
N LEU A 122 -10.44 10.62 -19.79
CA LEU A 122 -9.92 9.79 -20.87
C LEU A 122 -8.42 9.51 -20.69
N LEU A 123 -7.62 10.53 -20.36
CA LEU A 123 -6.19 10.35 -20.08
C LEU A 123 -5.95 9.38 -18.92
N ARG A 124 -6.76 9.47 -17.87
CA ARG A 124 -6.72 8.57 -16.71
C ARG A 124 -7.02 7.13 -17.10
N VAL A 125 -8.05 6.91 -17.93
CA VAL A 125 -8.40 5.59 -18.46
C VAL A 125 -7.28 5.04 -19.36
N LEU A 126 -6.73 5.87 -20.26
CA LEU A 126 -5.61 5.47 -21.12
C LEU A 126 -4.35 5.12 -20.30
N HIS A 127 -4.06 5.90 -19.26
CA HIS A 127 -2.93 5.66 -18.38
C HIS A 127 -3.11 4.38 -17.54
N SER A 128 -4.33 4.12 -17.06
CA SER A 128 -4.69 2.88 -16.39
C SER A 128 -4.53 1.68 -17.33
N PHE A 129 -5.02 1.80 -18.56
CA PHE A 129 -4.89 0.75 -19.58
C PHE A 129 -3.43 0.45 -19.93
N TRP A 130 -2.58 1.48 -20.01
CA TRP A 130 -1.14 1.30 -20.20
C TRP A 130 -0.50 0.47 -19.06
N HIS A 131 -0.87 0.75 -17.81
CA HIS A 131 -0.39 -0.03 -16.65
C HIS A 131 -0.90 -1.47 -16.67
N LEU A 132 -2.13 -1.69 -17.14
CA LEU A 132 -2.69 -3.03 -17.32
C LEU A 132 -1.92 -3.83 -18.38
N ILE A 133 -1.50 -3.21 -19.48
CA ILE A 133 -0.64 -3.87 -20.50
C ILE A 133 0.68 -4.31 -19.87
N ILE A 134 1.33 -3.43 -19.10
CA ILE A 134 2.58 -3.75 -18.39
C ILE A 134 2.35 -4.89 -17.39
N ALA A 135 1.23 -4.87 -16.65
CA ALA A 135 0.88 -5.94 -15.73
C ALA A 135 0.75 -7.29 -16.46
N MET A 136 0.01 -7.33 -17.56
CA MET A 136 -0.16 -8.54 -18.37
C MET A 136 1.15 -9.05 -18.96
N PHE A 137 2.04 -8.14 -19.37
CA PHE A 137 3.39 -8.51 -19.79
C PHE A 137 4.17 -9.23 -18.68
N PHE A 138 4.16 -8.71 -17.45
CA PHE A 138 4.81 -9.38 -16.32
C PHE A 138 4.14 -10.69 -15.91
N LEU A 139 2.82 -10.81 -16.07
CA LEU A 139 2.10 -12.07 -15.85
C LEU A 139 2.58 -13.15 -16.82
N LEU A 140 2.70 -12.81 -18.11
CA LEU A 140 3.23 -13.71 -19.12
C LEU A 140 4.68 -14.10 -18.82
N LEU A 141 5.51 -13.14 -18.42
CA LEU A 141 6.89 -13.44 -18.01
C LEU A 141 6.94 -14.41 -16.82
N SER A 142 6.12 -14.18 -15.80
CA SER A 142 6.07 -15.00 -14.59
C SER A 142 5.62 -16.43 -14.84
N THR A 143 4.59 -16.61 -15.68
CA THR A 143 3.88 -17.90 -15.86
C THR A 143 4.30 -18.68 -17.11
N CYS A 144 4.68 -18.02 -18.19
CA CYS A 144 4.96 -18.69 -19.46
C CYS A 144 6.47 -18.74 -19.78
N PHE A 145 7.20 -17.67 -19.49
CA PHE A 145 8.61 -17.58 -19.91
C PHE A 145 9.61 -18.07 -18.86
N VAL A 146 9.29 -17.88 -17.58
CA VAL A 146 10.20 -18.20 -16.47
C VAL A 146 9.76 -19.47 -15.72
N ASP A 147 8.67 -20.11 -16.15
CA ASP A 147 8.18 -21.33 -15.51
C ASP A 147 9.20 -22.48 -15.59
N THR A 148 9.60 -22.92 -14.40
CA THR A 148 10.65 -23.89 -14.19
C THR A 148 10.26 -25.30 -14.58
N ASP A 149 8.96 -25.62 -14.55
CA ASP A 149 8.50 -26.98 -14.82
C ASP A 149 8.57 -27.28 -16.32
N ILE A 150 8.23 -26.28 -17.15
CA ILE A 150 8.45 -26.34 -18.60
C ILE A 150 9.95 -26.40 -18.91
N LEU A 151 10.75 -25.48 -18.36
CA LEU A 151 12.16 -25.36 -18.73
C LEU A 151 13.01 -26.57 -18.28
N SER A 152 12.74 -27.12 -17.09
CA SER A 152 13.44 -28.30 -16.57
C SER A 152 13.07 -29.59 -17.29
N SER A 153 11.88 -29.67 -17.90
CA SER A 153 11.49 -30.81 -18.74
C SER A 153 12.23 -30.84 -20.08
N PHE A 154 12.68 -29.69 -20.61
CA PHE A 154 13.35 -29.60 -21.91
C PHE A 154 14.88 -29.58 -21.82
N TYR A 155 15.46 -29.16 -20.70
CA TYR A 155 16.91 -28.97 -20.56
C TYR A 155 17.43 -29.49 -19.21
N ILE A 156 18.65 -30.04 -19.19
CA ILE A 156 19.37 -30.36 -17.94
C ILE A 156 19.96 -29.07 -17.40
N LEU A 157 19.21 -28.35 -16.57
CA LEU A 157 19.69 -27.12 -15.93
C LEU A 157 20.33 -27.41 -14.56
N PRO A 158 21.38 -26.67 -14.18
CA PRO A 158 21.97 -26.78 -12.86
C PRO A 158 21.03 -26.22 -11.77
N SER A 159 21.09 -26.79 -10.57
CA SER A 159 20.15 -26.47 -9.47
C SER A 159 20.09 -24.99 -9.09
N TRP A 160 21.21 -24.26 -9.19
CA TRP A 160 21.25 -22.82 -8.89
C TRP A 160 20.42 -22.00 -9.87
N PHE A 161 20.37 -22.42 -11.14
CA PHE A 161 19.61 -21.73 -12.17
C PHE A 161 18.10 -21.95 -11.96
N ILE A 162 17.70 -23.15 -11.55
CA ILE A 162 16.30 -23.46 -11.21
C ILE A 162 15.83 -22.62 -10.02
N GLN A 163 16.67 -22.44 -9.00
CA GLN A 163 16.33 -21.57 -7.87
C GLN A 163 16.24 -20.10 -8.29
N PHE A 164 17.14 -19.66 -9.16
CA PHE A 164 17.12 -18.30 -9.71
C PHE A 164 15.85 -18.03 -10.51
N THR A 165 15.43 -18.93 -11.40
CA THR A 165 14.20 -18.77 -12.19
C THR A 165 12.96 -18.79 -11.29
N LYS A 166 12.90 -19.65 -10.26
CA LYS A 166 11.82 -19.60 -9.26
C LYS A 166 11.73 -18.25 -8.55
N ALA A 167 12.87 -17.70 -8.13
CA ALA A 167 12.91 -16.38 -7.49
C ALA A 167 12.50 -15.25 -8.48
N LEU A 168 12.87 -15.38 -9.76
CA LEU A 168 12.51 -14.44 -10.80
C LEU A 168 11.02 -14.50 -11.16
N ALA A 169 10.43 -15.69 -11.23
CA ALA A 169 8.99 -15.88 -11.45
C ALA A 169 8.18 -15.23 -10.32
N PHE A 170 8.60 -15.42 -9.06
CA PHE A 170 8.01 -14.75 -7.89
C PHE A 170 8.10 -13.22 -8.02
N ARG A 171 9.25 -12.69 -8.44
CA ARG A 171 9.45 -11.26 -8.65
C ARG A 171 8.55 -10.66 -9.73
N TYR A 172 8.43 -11.33 -10.87
CA TYR A 172 7.55 -10.89 -11.95
C TYR A 172 6.07 -10.97 -11.55
N SER A 173 5.67 -11.96 -10.74
CA SER A 173 4.31 -12.00 -10.18
C SER A 173 4.02 -10.79 -9.29
N HIS A 174 5.00 -10.35 -8.49
CA HIS A 174 4.87 -9.15 -7.66
C HIS A 174 4.73 -7.88 -8.51
N TYR A 175 5.49 -7.76 -9.61
CA TYR A 175 5.32 -6.64 -10.55
C TYR A 175 3.94 -6.65 -11.21
N PHE A 176 3.45 -7.82 -11.64
CA PHE A 176 2.09 -7.95 -12.16
C PHE A 176 1.06 -7.39 -11.17
N VAL A 177 1.07 -7.86 -9.92
CA VAL A 177 0.12 -7.41 -8.90
C VAL A 177 0.24 -5.90 -8.65
N SER A 178 1.47 -5.38 -8.59
CA SER A 178 1.72 -3.95 -8.34
C SER A 178 1.25 -3.06 -9.50
N TYR A 179 1.49 -3.45 -10.76
CA TYR A 179 1.02 -2.70 -11.92
C TYR A 179 -0.49 -2.81 -12.12
N PHE A 180 -1.07 -3.98 -11.83
CA PHE A 180 -2.51 -4.18 -11.82
C PHE A 180 -3.17 -3.29 -10.76
N ALA A 181 -2.65 -3.26 -9.54
CA ALA A 181 -3.12 -2.39 -8.47
C ALA A 181 -3.03 -0.90 -8.83
N THR A 182 -1.90 -0.48 -9.42
CA THR A 182 -1.72 0.89 -9.91
C THR A 182 -2.81 1.26 -10.93
N SER A 183 -3.16 0.33 -11.83
CA SER A 183 -4.22 0.56 -12.83
C SER A 183 -5.59 0.83 -12.19
N ILE A 184 -5.96 0.08 -11.14
CA ILE A 184 -7.23 0.25 -10.42
C ILE A 184 -7.22 1.58 -9.66
N VAL A 185 -6.13 1.89 -8.98
CA VAL A 185 -5.99 3.10 -8.17
C VAL A 185 -6.01 4.38 -9.02
N PHE A 186 -5.50 4.33 -10.26
CA PHE A 186 -5.65 5.46 -11.19
C PHE A 186 -7.09 5.72 -11.57
N ILE A 187 -7.90 4.66 -11.81
CA ILE A 187 -9.35 4.80 -12.03
C ILE A 187 -10.01 5.40 -10.78
N GLY A 188 -9.53 5.04 -9.59
CA GLY A 188 -9.97 5.60 -8.31
C GLY A 188 -9.66 7.09 -8.10
N GLY A 189 -8.93 7.76 -9.00
CA GLY A 189 -8.63 9.20 -8.92
C GLY A 189 -7.22 9.53 -8.42
N ALA A 190 -6.34 8.54 -8.27
CA ALA A 190 -5.00 8.77 -7.74
C ALA A 190 -4.13 9.66 -8.65
N PRO A 191 -3.13 10.37 -8.08
CA PRO A 191 -2.20 11.17 -8.87
C PRO A 191 -1.28 10.27 -9.71
N TYR A 192 -0.93 10.73 -10.92
CA TYR A 192 -0.04 10.01 -11.84
C TYR A 192 1.37 9.73 -11.26
N SER A 193 1.76 10.44 -10.21
CA SER A 193 3.03 10.23 -9.50
C SER A 193 3.01 9.07 -8.51
N LEU A 194 1.86 8.42 -8.29
CA LEU A 194 1.78 7.27 -7.40
C LEU A 194 2.46 6.06 -8.04
N GLU A 195 3.54 5.61 -7.41
CA GLU A 195 4.28 4.40 -7.79
C GLU A 195 4.21 3.38 -6.65
N ILE A 196 3.83 2.13 -6.97
CA ILE A 196 3.83 1.02 -6.00
C ILE A 196 5.19 0.33 -5.98
N VAL A 197 5.76 0.09 -7.16
CA VAL A 197 7.06 -0.55 -7.38
C VAL A 197 7.79 0.14 -8.52
N ARG A 198 9.11 0.20 -8.44
CA ARG A 198 9.97 0.65 -9.55
C ARG A 198 10.85 -0.50 -10.05
N TRP A 199 10.31 -1.29 -10.97
CA TRP A 199 10.97 -2.51 -11.46
C TRP A 199 12.39 -2.28 -11.99
N THR A 200 12.65 -1.16 -12.68
CA THR A 200 13.99 -0.85 -13.22
C THR A 200 15.04 -0.72 -12.12
N SER A 201 14.69 -0.08 -11.00
CA SER A 201 15.58 0.10 -9.86
C SER A 201 15.71 -1.15 -8.99
N VAL A 202 14.77 -2.08 -9.10
CA VAL A 202 14.85 -3.40 -8.47
C VAL A 202 15.80 -4.31 -9.23
N GLU A 203 15.70 -4.36 -10.56
CA GLU A 203 16.56 -5.23 -11.39
C GLU A 203 17.98 -4.67 -11.54
N TRP A 204 18.11 -3.35 -11.56
CA TRP A 204 19.41 -2.67 -11.64
C TRP A 204 19.65 -1.75 -10.43
N PRO A 205 19.93 -2.32 -9.24
CA PRO A 205 20.10 -1.54 -8.04
C PRO A 205 21.52 -1.00 -7.90
N GLY A 206 21.65 0.21 -7.35
CA GLY A 206 22.93 0.74 -6.86
C GLY A 206 23.28 0.23 -5.46
N SER A 207 22.30 -0.24 -4.68
CA SER A 207 22.49 -0.82 -3.35
C SER A 207 21.31 -1.71 -2.93
N LEU A 208 21.53 -2.59 -1.95
CA LEU A 208 20.46 -3.42 -1.39
C LEU A 208 19.40 -2.60 -0.63
N ALA A 209 19.81 -1.51 0.03
CA ALA A 209 18.91 -0.60 0.72
C ALA A 209 17.93 0.07 -0.26
N GLN A 210 18.39 0.41 -1.46
CA GLN A 210 17.54 0.90 -2.54
C GLN A 210 16.51 -0.14 -2.98
N VAL A 211 16.92 -1.40 -3.16
CA VAL A 211 15.98 -2.49 -3.49
C VAL A 211 14.89 -2.59 -2.44
N ALA A 212 15.25 -2.55 -1.15
CA ALA A 212 14.28 -2.66 -0.07
C ALA A 212 13.24 -1.52 -0.06
N SER A 213 13.65 -0.29 -0.44
CA SER A 213 12.74 0.87 -0.46
C SER A 213 11.90 0.96 -1.73
N VAL A 214 12.44 0.56 -2.89
CA VAL A 214 11.71 0.56 -4.17
C VAL A 214 10.92 -0.72 -4.44
N TRP A 215 11.20 -1.74 -3.63
CA TRP A 215 10.45 -2.96 -3.33
C TRP A 215 8.95 -2.80 -3.43
N ASN A 216 8.48 -2.12 -2.39
CA ASN A 216 7.10 -1.87 -2.06
C ASN A 216 7.11 -0.51 -1.38
N ILE A 217 7.04 0.53 -2.23
CA ILE A 217 7.12 1.92 -1.80
C ILE A 217 6.03 2.23 -0.74
N PRO A 218 4.77 1.79 -0.89
CA PRO A 218 3.73 2.01 0.11
C PRO A 218 4.05 1.42 1.48
N MET A 219 4.58 0.19 1.52
CA MET A 219 5.00 -0.44 2.77
C MET A 219 6.17 0.30 3.41
N HIS A 220 7.15 0.72 2.60
CA HIS A 220 8.28 1.52 3.08
C HIS A 220 7.81 2.85 3.68
N SER A 221 6.91 3.57 3.00
CA SER A 221 6.30 4.81 3.50
C SER A 221 5.49 4.59 4.77
N PHE A 222 4.73 3.50 4.86
CA PHE A 222 4.00 3.13 6.08
C PHE A 222 4.95 2.91 7.26
N LEU A 223 5.99 2.10 7.07
CA LEU A 223 6.94 1.76 8.13
C LEU A 223 7.67 3.00 8.65
N HIS A 224 8.08 3.88 7.74
CA HIS A 224 8.72 5.16 8.07
C HIS A 224 7.77 6.07 8.87
N LYS A 225 6.50 6.18 8.43
CA LYS A 225 5.49 7.00 9.10
C LYS A 225 5.10 6.46 10.48
N CYS A 226 4.81 5.16 10.59
CA CYS A 226 4.14 4.59 11.77
C CYS A 226 5.07 3.92 12.78
N THR A 227 6.18 3.31 12.33
CA THR A 227 6.94 2.36 13.16
C THR A 227 8.28 2.93 13.63
N LEU A 228 9.04 3.56 12.73
CA LEU A 228 10.36 4.13 13.05
C LEU A 228 10.28 5.38 13.94
N LEU A 229 9.42 6.33 13.59
CA LEU A 229 9.27 7.58 14.35
C LEU A 229 8.74 7.35 15.77
N LYS A 230 7.76 6.46 15.95
CA LYS A 230 7.15 6.22 17.26
C LYS A 230 7.98 5.32 18.17
N PHE A 231 8.70 4.34 17.62
CA PHE A 231 9.61 3.52 18.42
C PHE A 231 10.83 4.33 18.91
N ILE A 232 11.37 5.23 18.08
CA ILE A 232 12.45 6.15 18.50
C ILE A 232 11.96 7.11 19.60
N VAL A 233 10.76 7.69 19.45
CA VAL A 233 10.18 8.57 20.47
C VAL A 233 9.85 7.82 21.76
N PHE A 234 9.40 6.55 21.68
CA PHE A 234 9.13 5.71 22.85
C PHE A 234 10.40 5.21 23.56
N CYS A 235 11.51 4.97 22.84
CA CYS A 235 12.77 4.53 23.44
C CYS A 235 13.68 5.68 23.91
N MET A 236 13.47 6.92 23.45
CA MET A 236 14.23 8.11 23.87
C MET A 236 13.52 8.93 24.98
N GLY A 237 12.31 8.55 25.38
CA GLY A 237 11.58 9.11 26.53
C GLY A 237 11.61 8.18 27.73
#